data_AF-A0ABD3RRB4-F1
#
_entry.id   AF-A0ABD3RRB4-F1
#
_cell.length_a   1.000
_cell.length_b   1.000
_cell.length_c   1.000
_cell.angle_alpha   90.00
_cell.angle_beta   90.00
_cell.angle_gamma   90.00
#
_symmetry.space_group_name_H-M   'P 1'
#
loop_
_entity.id
_entity.type
_entity.pdbx_description
1 polymer ?
#
loop_
_entity_poly.entity_id
_entity_poly.type
_entity_poly.pdbx_seq_one_letter_code
_entity_poly.pdbx_strand_id
1 'polypeptide(L)'
;MIVTLPPYLVLDDFARHHGWDGVCAYLDMARRGLDIELELARELLPRPIGQVKQLGSMMVCDVDDDSICKLRVEYEHLRRLGRVRCEWRDGNDVARVMHGRVRGGGGSRRGGGGGDDDGGDGEFRAKNFGAGIWFPDDARIDSTAYARALLNAAANIGRRRGVGGGGEDGEKFDDDDHHDDDDAPAAVTIVENCSPMTSVATIAAGGGFDDDIDCNLINRRHDSTHHAEVRLANGRILQARHVIVATGGMHVDEHLAGLLTPRYSYLVALPHRPITPRFDHGCRYGCDGNDVTGNDDGGKSMMDMRGDSPNFFTLGFSHDWCVESNFVRISGEDHYSGLKRPRSALRCHNLATWGYDKYPYLDANVPYLQRHGVYSETSDYLPLVGTPYSSSRVCYMVGCNAWGQASLSALASSAPALLGYRDFHPDEIDFIRLCSIGRFVGRYVSESARRKDASSRHRRTMDVDSSPSWSLGTVRPEATRSRL
;
A
#
# COMPACT_ATOMS: atom_id res chain seq x y z
N MET A 1 5.99 0.08 1.76
CA MET A 1 5.44 1.06 2.72
C MET A 1 3.98 0.79 2.80
N ILE A 2 3.41 0.70 4.00
CA ILE A 2 2.00 0.38 4.14
C ILE A 2 1.27 1.63 4.62
N VAL A 3 0.49 2.22 3.72
CA VAL A 3 -0.34 3.39 4.00
C VAL A 3 -1.80 2.95 3.87
N THR A 4 -2.61 3.26 4.88
CA THR A 4 -4.02 2.86 4.94
C THR A 4 -4.98 3.81 4.19
N LEU A 5 -4.45 4.83 3.53
CA LEU A 5 -5.21 5.88 2.84
C LEU A 5 -5.39 5.61 1.34
N PRO A 6 -6.44 6.19 0.72
CA PRO A 6 -6.56 6.22 -0.73
C PRO A 6 -5.36 6.91 -1.36
N PRO A 7 -4.86 6.40 -2.49
CA PRO A 7 -3.75 7.02 -3.20
C PRO A 7 -4.23 8.32 -3.87
N TYR A 8 -3.45 9.40 -3.72
CA TYR A 8 -3.49 10.67 -4.48
C TYR A 8 -4.70 11.58 -4.38
N LEU A 9 -5.84 11.10 -3.90
CA LEU A 9 -7.03 11.92 -3.77
C LEU A 9 -7.22 12.28 -2.29
N VAL A 10 -7.44 13.58 -2.04
CA VAL A 10 -8.15 13.97 -0.82
C VAL A 10 -9.51 13.27 -0.83
N LEU A 11 -10.02 12.92 0.34
CA LEU A 11 -11.21 12.07 0.45
C LEU A 11 -12.42 12.64 -0.28
N ASP A 12 -12.54 13.98 -0.36
CA ASP A 12 -13.61 14.63 -1.11
C ASP A 12 -13.58 14.29 -2.61
N ASP A 13 -12.41 14.28 -3.24
CA ASP A 13 -12.30 13.94 -4.67
C ASP A 13 -12.58 12.46 -4.91
N PHE A 14 -12.10 11.61 -4.00
CA PHE A 14 -12.43 10.19 -4.04
C PHE A 14 -13.93 9.95 -3.86
N ALA A 15 -14.56 10.63 -2.89
CA ALA A 15 -15.98 10.55 -2.62
C ALA A 15 -16.84 11.08 -3.78
N ARG A 16 -16.37 12.11 -4.51
CA ARG A 16 -17.06 12.57 -5.73
C ARG A 16 -17.12 11.49 -6.81
N HIS A 17 -16.08 10.66 -6.92
CA HIS A 17 -16.00 9.63 -7.94
C HIS A 17 -16.68 8.31 -7.50
N HIS A 18 -16.49 7.90 -6.24
CA HIS A 18 -16.90 6.58 -5.74
C HIS A 18 -18.00 6.62 -4.66
N GLY A 19 -18.43 7.80 -4.23
CA GLY A 19 -19.30 7.98 -3.07
C GLY A 19 -18.58 7.75 -1.74
N TRP A 20 -19.21 8.19 -0.65
CA TRP A 20 -18.70 7.95 0.72
C TRP A 20 -18.70 6.48 1.11
N ASP A 21 -19.61 5.67 0.55
CA ASP A 21 -19.59 4.21 0.72
C ASP A 21 -18.34 3.61 0.08
N GLY A 22 -17.95 4.09 -1.11
CA GLY A 22 -16.70 3.70 -1.77
C GLY A 22 -15.46 4.09 -0.96
N VAL A 23 -15.48 5.27 -0.32
CA VAL A 23 -14.42 5.66 0.63
C VAL A 23 -14.34 4.67 1.79
N CYS A 24 -15.47 4.34 2.42
CA CYS A 24 -15.49 3.40 3.55
C CYS A 24 -14.96 2.02 3.14
N ALA A 25 -15.46 1.49 2.02
CA ALA A 25 -15.02 0.19 1.49
C ALA A 25 -13.52 0.19 1.17
N TYR A 26 -12.96 1.28 0.65
CA TYR A 26 -11.53 1.39 0.43
C TYR A 26 -10.74 1.36 1.74
N LEU A 27 -11.15 2.17 2.74
CA LEU A 27 -10.45 2.24 4.03
C LEU A 27 -10.48 0.90 4.77
N ASP A 28 -11.64 0.22 4.77
CA ASP A 28 -11.80 -1.12 5.35
C ASP A 28 -10.90 -2.15 4.63
N MET A 29 -10.86 -2.10 3.29
CA MET A 29 -9.97 -2.94 2.47
C MET A 29 -8.49 -2.69 2.78
N ALA A 30 -8.06 -1.43 2.79
CA ALA A 30 -6.68 -1.06 3.06
C ALA A 30 -6.26 -1.47 4.48
N ARG A 31 -7.16 -1.34 5.47
CA ARG A 31 -6.88 -1.80 6.83
C ARG A 31 -6.72 -3.32 6.92
N ARG A 32 -7.65 -4.08 6.33
CA ARG A 32 -7.55 -5.54 6.25
C ARG A 32 -6.23 -5.97 5.58
N GLY A 33 -5.85 -5.26 4.53
CA GLY A 33 -4.59 -5.44 3.84
C GLY A 33 -3.36 -5.27 4.71
N LEU A 34 -3.31 -4.16 5.46
CA LEU A 34 -2.27 -3.88 6.44
C LEU A 34 -2.19 -4.99 7.50
N ASP A 35 -3.33 -5.43 8.03
CA ASP A 35 -3.37 -6.46 9.07
C ASP A 35 -2.81 -7.80 8.55
N ILE A 36 -3.19 -8.21 7.34
CA ILE A 36 -2.64 -9.40 6.66
C ILE A 36 -1.13 -9.28 6.45
N GLU A 37 -0.65 -8.14 5.96
CA GLU A 37 0.79 -7.92 5.73
C GLU A 37 1.59 -7.99 7.03
N LEU A 38 1.08 -7.41 8.11
CA LEU A 38 1.72 -7.44 9.41
C LEU A 38 1.74 -8.85 10.01
N GLU A 39 0.64 -9.58 9.90
CA GLU A 39 0.54 -10.98 10.35
C GLU A 39 1.57 -11.85 9.62
N LEU A 40 1.54 -11.85 8.29
CA LEU A 40 2.45 -12.64 7.46
C LEU A 40 3.90 -12.20 7.66
N ALA A 41 4.18 -10.91 7.81
CA ALA A 41 5.53 -10.43 8.06
C ALA A 41 6.07 -10.88 9.43
N ARG A 42 5.23 -10.91 10.46
CA ARG A 42 5.62 -11.44 11.78
C ARG A 42 5.88 -12.94 11.76
N GLU A 43 5.13 -13.69 10.97
CA GLU A 43 5.30 -15.14 10.86
C GLU A 43 6.50 -15.53 9.98
N LEU A 44 6.65 -14.88 8.82
CA LEU A 44 7.52 -15.38 7.75
C LEU A 44 8.90 -14.71 7.71
N LEU A 45 9.04 -13.49 8.24
CA LEU A 45 10.35 -12.81 8.21
C LEU A 45 11.31 -13.45 9.21
N PRO A 46 12.61 -13.58 8.86
CA PRO A 46 13.60 -14.17 9.75
C PRO A 46 13.91 -13.28 10.96
N ARG A 47 13.70 -11.96 10.86
CA ARG A 47 13.92 -10.99 11.95
C ARG A 47 12.82 -9.93 11.99
N PRO A 48 11.57 -10.30 12.35
CA PRO A 48 10.43 -9.39 12.27
C PRO A 48 10.66 -8.05 13.00
N ILE A 49 11.27 -8.09 14.20
CA ILE A 49 11.55 -6.89 15.01
C ILE A 49 12.38 -5.83 14.26
N GLY A 50 13.33 -6.24 13.42
CA GLY A 50 14.17 -5.32 12.65
C GLY A 50 13.64 -5.02 11.25
N GLN A 51 12.66 -5.77 10.78
CA GLN A 51 12.18 -5.74 9.39
C GLN A 51 10.74 -5.22 9.27
N VAL A 52 10.02 -5.14 10.38
CA VAL A 52 8.69 -4.54 10.52
C VAL A 52 8.80 -3.39 11.52
N LYS A 53 8.80 -2.16 11.00
CA LYS A 53 8.86 -0.93 11.79
C LYS A 53 7.46 -0.34 11.91
N GLN A 54 6.76 -0.66 13.00
CA GLN A 54 5.45 -0.07 13.33
C GLN A 54 5.64 1.30 14.00
N LEU A 55 6.24 2.22 13.24
CA LEU A 55 6.54 3.56 13.69
C LEU A 55 5.45 4.56 13.31
N GLY A 56 4.32 4.12 12.75
CA GLY A 56 3.26 4.98 12.23
C GLY A 56 3.63 5.69 10.93
N SER A 57 2.69 6.50 10.45
CA SER A 57 2.88 7.38 9.31
C SER A 57 2.27 8.77 9.56
N MET A 58 2.71 9.78 8.83
CA MET A 58 2.21 11.15 8.97
C MET A 58 2.01 11.81 7.61
N MET A 59 0.77 12.23 7.33
CA MET A 59 0.47 13.15 6.23
C MET A 59 0.82 14.56 6.69
N VAL A 60 1.64 15.31 5.96
CA VAL A 60 2.02 16.69 6.31
C VAL A 60 1.72 17.67 5.19
N CYS A 61 1.63 18.95 5.53
CA CYS A 61 1.48 20.04 4.56
C CYS A 61 2.46 21.17 4.84
N ASP A 62 2.75 22.01 3.83
CA ASP A 62 3.56 23.21 4.00
C ASP A 62 2.88 24.22 4.96
N VAL A 63 3.60 25.28 5.34
CA VAL A 63 3.19 26.22 6.42
C VAL A 63 2.18 27.27 5.94
N ASP A 64 1.65 27.16 4.73
CA ASP A 64 0.64 28.10 4.23
C ASP A 64 -0.77 27.75 4.72
N ASP A 65 -1.57 28.79 4.97
CA ASP A 65 -2.92 28.67 5.53
C ASP A 65 -3.84 27.81 4.66
N ASP A 66 -3.73 27.91 3.33
CA ASP A 66 -4.53 27.13 2.39
C ASP A 66 -4.26 25.63 2.51
N SER A 67 -2.99 25.23 2.59
CA SER A 67 -2.60 23.83 2.76
C SER A 67 -2.98 23.27 4.12
N ILE A 68 -2.82 24.05 5.20
CA ILE A 68 -3.27 23.67 6.55
C ILE A 68 -4.79 23.51 6.58
N CYS A 69 -5.54 24.40 5.94
CA CYS A 69 -7.00 24.34 5.85
C CYS A 69 -7.45 23.08 5.10
N LYS A 70 -6.84 22.75 3.95
CA LYS A 70 -7.13 21.51 3.21
C LYS A 70 -6.81 20.27 4.03
N LEU A 71 -5.67 20.23 4.71
CA LEU A 71 -5.30 19.11 5.58
C LEU A 71 -6.28 18.96 6.75
N ARG A 72 -6.80 20.08 7.28
CA ARG A 72 -7.82 20.06 8.35
C ARG A 72 -9.12 19.42 7.89
N VAL A 73 -9.57 19.77 6.68
CA VAL A 73 -10.78 19.18 6.09
C VAL A 73 -10.60 17.67 5.95
N GLU A 74 -9.45 17.23 5.44
CA GLU A 74 -9.10 15.81 5.32
C GLU A 74 -9.15 15.08 6.67
N TYR A 75 -8.56 15.66 7.71
CA TYR A 75 -8.61 15.12 9.08
C TYR A 75 -10.05 14.99 9.60
N GLU A 76 -10.89 16.00 9.40
CA GLU A 76 -12.28 15.95 9.86
C GLU A 76 -13.10 14.88 9.15
N HIS A 77 -12.85 14.63 7.86
CA HIS A 77 -13.47 13.52 7.13
C HIS A 77 -13.05 12.18 7.72
N LEU A 78 -11.75 11.93 7.88
CA LEU A 78 -11.22 10.71 8.50
C LEU A 78 -11.81 10.47 9.89
N ARG A 79 -11.82 11.51 10.73
CA ARG A 79 -12.35 11.47 12.10
C ARG A 79 -13.84 11.14 12.13
N ARG A 80 -14.64 11.72 11.22
CA ARG A 80 -16.09 11.48 11.12
C ARG A 80 -16.40 10.06 10.65
N LEU A 81 -15.64 9.53 9.70
CA LEU A 81 -15.81 8.17 9.20
C LEU A 81 -15.49 7.11 10.25
N GLY A 82 -14.54 7.39 11.16
CA GLY A 82 -14.20 6.50 12.27
C GLY A 82 -13.59 5.16 11.85
N ARG A 83 -13.15 5.03 10.58
CA ARG A 83 -12.58 3.80 10.01
C ARG A 83 -11.08 3.66 10.22
N VAL A 84 -10.38 4.78 10.40
CA VAL A 84 -8.93 4.82 10.62
C VAL A 84 -8.64 5.64 11.86
N ARG A 85 -7.81 5.09 12.75
CA ARG A 85 -7.28 5.84 13.89
C ARG A 85 -6.33 6.91 13.38
N CYS A 86 -6.65 8.18 13.62
CA CYS A 86 -5.81 9.31 13.26
C CYS A 86 -5.84 10.42 14.31
N GLU A 87 -4.76 11.21 14.37
CA GLU A 87 -4.60 12.32 15.33
C GLU A 87 -4.10 13.57 14.62
N TRP A 88 -4.69 14.73 14.91
CA TRP A 88 -4.17 16.01 14.41
C TRP A 88 -2.89 16.43 15.13
N ARG A 89 -1.92 16.98 14.39
CA ARG A 89 -0.66 17.53 14.90
C ARG A 89 -0.42 18.94 14.33
N ASP A 90 -0.07 19.89 15.20
CA ASP A 90 0.41 21.21 14.77
C ASP A 90 1.88 21.15 14.33
N GLY A 91 2.40 22.24 13.76
CA GLY A 91 3.78 22.31 13.24
C GLY A 91 4.85 22.01 14.29
N ASN A 92 4.64 22.38 15.56
CA ASN A 92 5.60 22.09 16.63
C ASN A 92 5.62 20.60 16.96
N ASP A 93 4.46 19.96 16.98
CA ASP A 93 4.31 18.52 17.16
C ASP A 93 4.87 17.74 15.97
N VAL A 94 4.63 18.20 14.73
CA VAL A 94 5.22 17.61 13.50
C VAL A 94 6.74 17.62 13.59
N ALA A 95 7.34 18.77 13.93
CA ALA A 95 8.79 18.88 14.12
C ALA A 95 9.29 17.91 15.20
N ARG A 96 8.58 17.78 16.32
CA ARG A 96 8.96 16.84 17.39
C ARG A 96 8.93 15.39 16.92
N VAL A 97 7.97 15.01 16.08
CA VAL A 97 7.89 13.66 15.51
C VAL A 97 8.99 13.42 14.47
N MET A 98 9.29 14.42 13.63
CA MET A 98 10.34 14.34 12.61
C MET A 98 11.76 14.25 13.18
N HIS A 99 12.04 14.92 14.30
CA HIS A 99 13.39 15.03 14.88
C HIS A 99 13.60 14.21 16.15
N GLY A 100 12.56 13.50 16.59
CA GLY A 100 12.54 12.89 17.92
C GLY A 100 12.39 13.92 19.03
N ARG A 101 12.17 13.45 20.27
CA ARG A 101 12.21 14.32 21.45
C ARG A 101 13.63 14.87 21.58
N VAL A 102 13.82 16.13 21.20
CA VAL A 102 14.88 16.95 21.79
C VAL A 102 14.55 16.96 23.29
N ARG A 103 15.23 16.13 24.08
CA ARG A 103 15.20 16.23 25.53
C ARG A 103 15.78 17.60 25.82
N GLY A 104 14.92 18.61 25.91
CA GLY A 104 15.28 19.87 26.53
C GLY A 104 15.82 19.48 27.89
N GLY A 105 17.13 19.64 28.08
CA GLY A 105 17.76 19.41 29.35
C GLY A 105 16.93 20.17 30.37
N GLY A 106 16.34 19.43 31.31
CA GLY A 106 15.60 19.99 32.42
C GLY A 106 16.55 20.75 33.34
N GLY A 107 17.15 21.83 32.83
CA GLY A 107 17.81 22.84 33.60
C GLY A 107 16.73 23.51 34.41
N SER A 108 16.66 23.12 35.67
CA SER A 108 15.90 23.78 36.74
C SER A 108 16.17 25.29 36.67
N ARG A 109 15.30 26.03 35.99
CA ARG A 109 15.30 27.50 35.98
C ARG A 109 14.74 27.98 37.32
N ARG A 110 15.58 27.94 38.36
CA ARG A 110 15.49 28.89 39.47
C ARG A 110 16.40 30.06 39.14
N GLY A 111 15.82 31.18 38.71
CA GLY A 111 16.56 32.42 38.54
C GLY A 111 15.97 33.27 37.43
N GLY A 112 15.31 34.35 37.83
CA GLY A 112 14.62 35.27 36.94
C GLY A 112 15.55 36.06 36.02
N GLY A 113 14.95 36.55 34.93
CA GLY A 113 15.59 37.42 33.96
C GLY A 113 14.85 37.28 32.64
N GLY A 114 13.91 38.18 32.37
CA GLY A 114 13.21 38.25 31.09
C GLY A 114 14.22 38.63 30.00
N GLY A 115 14.41 37.71 29.06
CA GLY A 115 15.17 37.91 27.84
C GLY A 115 14.64 36.92 26.83
N ASP A 116 14.12 37.44 25.71
CA ASP A 116 13.65 36.69 24.57
C ASP A 116 14.85 35.99 23.88
N ASP A 117 15.28 34.86 24.43
CA ASP A 117 16.31 34.01 23.84
C ASP A 117 15.69 33.13 22.74
N ASP A 118 15.62 33.69 21.53
CA ASP A 118 15.33 33.02 20.26
C ASP A 118 16.56 32.32 19.64
N GLY A 119 17.67 32.19 20.37
CA GLY A 119 18.97 31.81 19.79
C GLY A 119 19.45 30.40 20.14
N GLY A 120 19.40 29.46 19.18
CA GLY A 120 20.42 28.39 19.13
C GLY A 120 20.01 27.05 18.52
N ASP A 121 18.78 26.58 18.74
CA ASP A 121 18.46 25.16 18.50
C ASP A 121 17.90 24.88 17.08
N GLY A 122 17.97 25.87 16.19
CA GLY A 122 17.27 25.88 14.90
C GLY A 122 17.93 25.11 13.75
N GLU A 123 19.18 24.66 13.89
CA GLU A 123 19.96 24.18 12.73
C GLU A 123 19.59 22.76 12.26
N PHE A 124 18.95 21.94 13.11
CA PHE A 124 18.67 20.52 12.79
C PHE A 124 17.20 20.22 12.50
N ARG A 125 16.31 21.21 12.51
CA ARG A 125 14.88 21.01 12.25
C ARG A 125 14.60 21.02 10.76
N ALA A 126 13.78 20.07 10.34
CA ALA A 126 13.17 20.04 9.03
C ALA A 126 12.32 21.28 8.90
N LYS A 127 12.60 22.03 7.85
CA LYS A 127 11.93 23.30 7.64
C LYS A 127 10.57 23.06 7.00
N ASN A 128 9.62 23.92 7.36
CA ASN A 128 8.45 24.23 6.54
C ASN A 128 7.33 23.19 6.49
N PHE A 129 6.91 22.61 7.63
CA PHE A 129 5.61 21.93 7.71
C PHE A 129 4.72 22.56 8.79
N GLY A 130 3.51 22.98 8.41
CA GLY A 130 2.61 23.72 9.29
C GLY A 130 1.73 22.82 10.16
N ALA A 131 1.46 21.60 9.69
CA ALA A 131 0.58 20.65 10.35
C ALA A 131 0.76 19.22 9.80
N GLY A 132 0.18 18.26 10.51
CA GLY A 132 0.15 16.87 10.11
C GLY A 132 -1.07 16.10 10.62
N ILE A 133 -1.40 15.00 9.93
CA ILE A 133 -2.31 13.95 10.39
C ILE A 133 -1.47 12.72 10.69
N TRP A 134 -1.52 12.25 11.93
CA TRP A 134 -0.77 11.10 12.42
C TRP A 134 -1.59 9.81 12.36
N PHE A 135 -1.01 8.75 11.80
CA PHE A 135 -1.58 7.41 11.67
C PHE A 135 -0.72 6.42 12.47
N PRO A 136 -1.05 6.16 13.75
CA PRO A 136 -0.20 5.37 14.63
C PRO A 136 -0.08 3.90 14.25
N ASP A 137 -1.06 3.37 13.54
CA ASP A 137 -1.12 1.93 13.23
C ASP A 137 -0.36 1.55 11.95
N ASP A 138 0.01 2.54 11.14
CA ASP A 138 0.74 2.32 9.91
C ASP A 138 2.15 1.77 10.18
N ALA A 139 2.71 1.08 9.18
CA ALA A 139 3.98 0.39 9.32
C ALA A 139 4.83 0.45 8.05
N ARG A 140 6.13 0.20 8.26
CA ARG A 140 7.09 -0.02 7.19
C ARG A 140 7.61 -1.45 7.28
N ILE A 141 7.56 -2.16 6.16
CA ILE A 141 8.13 -3.49 6.01
C ILE A 141 9.29 -3.42 5.02
N ASP A 142 10.38 -4.14 5.30
CA ASP A 142 11.39 -4.47 4.31
C ASP A 142 10.77 -5.34 3.21
N SER A 143 10.29 -4.68 2.15
CA SER A 143 9.56 -5.32 1.06
C SER A 143 10.38 -6.36 0.32
N THR A 144 11.70 -6.21 0.27
CA THR A 144 12.57 -7.16 -0.41
C THR A 144 12.68 -8.45 0.40
N ALA A 145 12.91 -8.34 1.71
CA ALA A 145 12.92 -9.52 2.58
C ALA A 145 11.54 -10.18 2.65
N TYR A 146 10.48 -9.38 2.72
CA TYR A 146 9.11 -9.86 2.80
C TYR A 146 8.69 -10.63 1.54
N ALA A 147 8.97 -10.09 0.34
CA ALA A 147 8.68 -10.80 -0.91
C ALA A 147 9.41 -12.15 -1.00
N ARG A 148 10.69 -12.22 -0.60
CA ARG A 148 11.42 -13.50 -0.56
C ARG A 148 10.81 -14.47 0.46
N ALA A 149 10.40 -13.97 1.63
CA ALA A 149 9.78 -14.80 2.65
C ALA A 149 8.44 -15.40 2.16
N LEU A 150 7.62 -14.61 1.45
CA LEU A 150 6.39 -15.09 0.82
C LEU A 150 6.65 -16.16 -0.25
N LEU A 151 7.63 -15.96 -1.13
CA LEU A 151 8.00 -16.97 -2.14
C LEU A 151 8.48 -18.27 -1.49
N ASN A 152 9.34 -18.17 -0.46
CA ASN A 152 9.80 -19.33 0.28
C ASN A 152 8.66 -20.05 1.00
N ALA A 153 7.71 -19.30 1.58
CA ALA A 153 6.54 -19.88 2.23
C ALA A 153 5.69 -20.64 1.20
N ALA A 154 5.40 -20.02 0.06
CA ALA A 154 4.63 -20.61 -1.03
C ALA A 154 5.24 -21.93 -1.52
N ALA A 155 6.56 -21.96 -1.76
CA ALA A 155 7.27 -23.17 -2.18
C ALA A 155 7.21 -24.32 -1.16
N ASN A 156 6.93 -24.02 0.11
CA ASN A 156 6.90 -25.00 1.21
C ASN A 156 5.50 -25.45 1.63
N ILE A 157 4.42 -24.90 1.06
CA ILE A 157 3.03 -25.26 1.41
C ILE A 157 2.77 -26.77 1.26
N GLY A 158 3.40 -27.44 0.29
CA GLY A 158 3.29 -28.90 0.10
C GLY A 158 4.23 -29.77 0.94
N ARG A 159 5.20 -29.19 1.67
CA ARG A 159 6.23 -29.96 2.41
C ARG A 159 5.99 -30.08 3.91
N ARG A 160 5.22 -29.18 4.52
CA ARG A 160 5.09 -29.06 5.98
C ARG A 160 4.28 -30.18 6.68
N ARG A 161 3.69 -31.13 5.96
CA ARG A 161 2.90 -32.23 6.56
C ARG A 161 3.64 -33.54 6.83
N GLY A 162 4.93 -33.65 6.48
CA GLY A 162 5.69 -34.91 6.63
C GLY A 162 6.49 -35.07 7.93
N VAL A 163 6.44 -34.14 8.88
CA VAL A 163 7.29 -34.19 10.10
C VAL A 163 6.43 -33.98 11.34
N GLY A 164 5.78 -35.05 11.79
CA GLY A 164 4.95 -35.02 12.99
C GLY A 164 4.37 -36.39 13.34
N GLY A 165 5.23 -37.34 13.71
CA GLY A 165 4.80 -38.67 14.15
C GLY A 165 5.93 -39.61 14.55
N GLY A 166 7.07 -39.09 15.03
CA GLY A 166 8.11 -39.89 15.66
C GLY A 166 7.93 -39.91 17.18
N GLY A 167 6.73 -40.27 17.64
CA GLY A 167 6.50 -40.66 19.01
C GLY A 167 6.78 -42.15 19.11
N GLU A 168 7.96 -42.50 19.61
CA GLU A 168 8.23 -43.83 20.13
C GLU A 168 7.32 -44.03 21.35
N ASP A 169 6.14 -44.62 21.16
CA ASP A 169 5.42 -45.38 22.19
C ASP A 169 4.30 -46.15 21.49
N GLY A 170 4.51 -47.46 21.37
CA GLY A 170 3.61 -48.35 20.65
C GLY A 170 2.34 -48.65 21.44
N GLU A 171 1.19 -48.26 20.88
CA GLU A 171 -0.06 -48.98 21.02
C GLU A 171 -0.61 -49.26 19.62
N LYS A 172 -0.69 -50.55 19.28
CA LYS A 172 -1.32 -51.04 18.06
C LYS A 172 -2.83 -50.83 18.18
N PHE A 173 -3.35 -49.84 17.47
CA PHE A 173 -4.75 -49.82 17.08
C PHE A 173 -4.83 -50.32 15.64
N ASP A 174 -5.34 -51.54 15.48
CA ASP A 174 -5.73 -52.12 14.20
C ASP A 174 -7.12 -51.57 13.85
N ASP A 175 -7.19 -50.40 13.20
CA ASP A 175 -8.41 -49.87 12.60
C ASP A 175 -8.22 -49.71 11.08
N ASP A 176 -8.87 -50.60 10.33
CA ASP A 176 -8.87 -50.77 8.87
C ASP A 176 -9.69 -49.70 8.12
N ASP A 177 -9.53 -48.41 8.44
CA ASP A 177 -10.17 -47.32 7.68
C ASP A 177 -9.17 -46.70 6.68
N HIS A 178 -9.06 -47.34 5.51
CA HIS A 178 -8.44 -46.77 4.31
C HIS A 178 -9.28 -45.61 3.77
N HIS A 179 -9.16 -44.45 4.40
CA HIS A 179 -9.51 -43.18 3.75
C HIS A 179 -8.36 -42.75 2.85
N ASP A 180 -8.67 -42.56 1.56
CA ASP A 180 -7.76 -42.14 0.51
C ASP A 180 -7.00 -40.85 0.90
N ASP A 181 -5.75 -40.98 1.35
CA ASP A 181 -4.79 -39.90 1.66
C ASP A 181 -4.24 -39.18 0.40
N ASP A 182 -4.89 -39.33 -0.75
CA ASP A 182 -4.38 -38.89 -2.06
C ASP A 182 -4.54 -37.38 -2.36
N ASP A 183 -5.18 -36.61 -1.49
CA ASP A 183 -5.38 -35.15 -1.67
C ASP A 183 -4.26 -34.29 -1.02
N ALA A 184 -3.02 -34.78 -1.01
CA ALA A 184 -1.89 -33.93 -0.65
C ALA A 184 -1.79 -32.76 -1.67
N PRO A 185 -1.82 -31.49 -1.22
CA PRO A 185 -1.76 -30.37 -2.15
C PRO A 185 -0.44 -30.44 -2.93
N ALA A 186 -0.57 -30.50 -4.26
CA ALA A 186 0.57 -30.56 -5.16
C ALA A 186 1.60 -29.47 -4.83
N ALA A 187 2.88 -29.83 -4.89
CA ALA A 187 3.96 -28.91 -4.57
C ALA A 187 3.90 -27.66 -5.47
N VAL A 188 3.87 -26.48 -4.86
CA VAL A 188 3.96 -25.20 -5.58
C VAL A 188 5.33 -25.12 -6.25
N THR A 189 5.33 -24.96 -7.57
CA THR A 189 6.56 -24.83 -8.36
C THR A 189 6.79 -23.35 -8.71
N ILE A 190 7.86 -22.78 -8.16
CA ILE A 190 8.32 -21.43 -8.51
C ILE A 190 9.34 -21.55 -9.63
N VAL A 191 9.09 -20.88 -10.76
CA VAL A 191 10.00 -20.86 -11.90
C VAL A 191 10.56 -19.45 -12.05
N GLU A 192 11.81 -19.27 -11.63
CA GLU A 192 12.54 -18.01 -11.77
C GLU A 192 13.20 -17.88 -13.15
N ASN A 193 13.60 -16.67 -13.53
CA ASN A 193 14.26 -16.36 -14.80
C ASN A 193 13.49 -16.85 -16.04
N CYS A 194 12.17 -16.92 -15.94
CA CYS A 194 11.30 -17.18 -17.09
C CYS A 194 11.44 -16.06 -18.12
N SER A 195 11.40 -16.42 -19.40
CA SER A 195 11.24 -15.42 -20.46
C SER A 195 9.96 -14.61 -20.23
N PRO A 196 9.95 -13.30 -20.50
CA PRO A 196 8.79 -12.44 -20.27
C PRO A 196 7.52 -12.99 -20.93
N MET A 197 6.38 -12.81 -20.27
CA MET A 197 5.07 -13.11 -20.84
C MET A 197 4.77 -12.17 -22.01
N THR A 198 4.38 -12.73 -23.15
CA THR A 198 3.99 -11.98 -24.35
C THR A 198 2.48 -11.87 -24.50
N SER A 199 1.73 -12.87 -24.04
CA SER A 199 0.27 -12.85 -24.06
C SER A 199 -0.31 -13.85 -23.06
N VAL A 200 -1.57 -13.63 -22.69
CA VAL A 200 -2.37 -14.54 -21.88
C VAL A 200 -3.80 -14.58 -22.43
N ALA A 201 -4.39 -15.76 -22.55
CA ALA A 201 -5.74 -15.90 -23.13
C ALA A 201 -6.50 -17.09 -22.56
N THR A 202 -7.83 -17.03 -22.60
CA THR A 202 -8.70 -18.19 -22.39
C THR A 202 -8.85 -18.97 -23.70
N ILE A 203 -8.66 -20.28 -23.65
CA ILE A 203 -8.82 -21.19 -24.78
C ILE A 203 -10.02 -22.09 -24.52
N ALA A 204 -10.98 -22.11 -25.45
CA ALA A 204 -12.08 -23.05 -25.46
C ALA A 204 -11.65 -24.32 -26.22
N ALA A 205 -11.66 -25.49 -25.57
CA ALA A 205 -11.48 -26.75 -26.29
C ALA A 205 -12.80 -27.20 -26.91
N GLY A 206 -12.85 -27.21 -28.25
CA GLY A 206 -13.93 -27.85 -29.02
C GLY A 206 -14.87 -26.84 -29.67
N GLY A 207 -14.95 -26.89 -31.01
CA GLY A 207 -15.66 -25.91 -31.82
C GLY A 207 -17.18 -26.06 -31.73
N GLY A 208 -17.85 -24.90 -31.78
CA GLY A 208 -19.29 -24.76 -31.75
C GLY A 208 -19.69 -23.56 -30.92
N PHE A 209 -19.55 -22.35 -31.49
CA PHE A 209 -20.16 -21.13 -30.93
C PHE A 209 -21.69 -21.27 -31.09
N ASP A 210 -22.35 -22.00 -30.19
CA ASP A 210 -23.79 -21.86 -29.99
C ASP A 210 -23.98 -20.69 -29.02
N ASP A 211 -24.40 -19.54 -29.57
CA ASP A 211 -24.53 -18.22 -28.93
C ASP A 211 -25.59 -18.12 -27.80
N ASP A 212 -26.10 -19.24 -27.29
CA ASP A 212 -27.09 -19.24 -26.20
C ASP A 212 -26.41 -19.16 -24.81
N ILE A 213 -25.88 -17.97 -24.51
CA ILE A 213 -25.34 -17.59 -23.20
C ILE A 213 -26.50 -17.39 -22.21
N ASP A 214 -26.91 -18.48 -21.57
CA ASP A 214 -27.84 -18.43 -20.44
C ASP A 214 -27.14 -17.88 -19.19
N CYS A 215 -27.57 -16.70 -18.73
CA CYS A 215 -26.96 -15.88 -17.67
C CYS A 215 -27.15 -16.43 -16.24
N ASN A 216 -27.58 -17.67 -16.06
CA ASN A 216 -27.76 -18.29 -14.76
C ASN A 216 -26.45 -18.92 -14.24
N LEU A 217 -25.48 -18.05 -13.95
CA LEU A 217 -24.31 -18.34 -13.12
C LEU A 217 -24.77 -18.54 -11.67
N ILE A 218 -24.63 -19.76 -11.11
CA ILE A 218 -24.03 -20.01 -9.77
C ILE A 218 -23.48 -21.46 -9.70
N ASN A 219 -23.97 -22.47 -10.45
CA ASN A 219 -23.62 -23.87 -10.18
C ASN A 219 -23.24 -24.77 -11.39
N ARG A 220 -22.73 -24.22 -12.51
CA ARG A 220 -22.29 -25.10 -13.62
C ARG A 220 -20.97 -25.80 -13.25
N ARG A 221 -21.04 -27.14 -13.19
CA ARG A 221 -19.90 -28.06 -13.09
C ARG A 221 -18.82 -27.63 -14.10
N HIS A 222 -17.58 -27.60 -13.63
CA HIS A 222 -16.41 -27.22 -14.43
C HIS A 222 -16.29 -28.12 -15.64
N ASP A 223 -16.67 -27.60 -16.81
CA ASP A 223 -16.38 -28.27 -18.07
C ASP A 223 -14.86 -28.26 -18.25
N SER A 224 -14.26 -29.46 -18.28
CA SER A 224 -12.81 -29.69 -18.29
C SER A 224 -12.11 -29.22 -19.57
N THR A 225 -12.88 -28.61 -20.47
CA THR A 225 -12.50 -28.20 -21.83
C THR A 225 -11.89 -26.80 -21.89
N HIS A 226 -12.10 -25.94 -20.89
CA HIS A 226 -11.58 -24.56 -20.94
C HIS A 226 -10.34 -24.38 -20.07
N HIS A 227 -9.26 -23.89 -20.67
CA HIS A 227 -8.02 -23.57 -19.96
C HIS A 227 -7.51 -22.16 -20.31
N ALA A 228 -6.60 -21.64 -19.51
CA ALA A 228 -5.83 -20.45 -19.82
C ALA A 228 -4.47 -20.83 -20.40
N GLU A 229 -4.03 -20.09 -21.41
CA GLU A 229 -2.70 -20.19 -22.01
C GLU A 229 -1.88 -18.93 -21.70
N VAL A 230 -0.64 -19.13 -21.24
CA VAL A 230 0.37 -18.09 -21.11
C VAL A 230 1.48 -18.36 -22.13
N ARG A 231 1.75 -17.39 -23.00
CA ARG A 231 2.84 -17.47 -23.99
C ARG A 231 4.02 -16.64 -23.52
N LEU A 232 5.22 -17.22 -23.61
CA LEU A 232 6.47 -16.57 -23.22
C LEU A 232 7.28 -16.15 -24.45
N ALA A 233 8.17 -15.17 -24.29
CA ALA A 233 8.97 -14.61 -25.38
C ALA A 233 9.92 -15.62 -26.07
N ASN A 234 10.25 -16.73 -25.41
CA ASN A 234 11.03 -17.83 -25.99
C ASN A 234 10.17 -18.86 -26.77
N GLY A 235 8.87 -18.60 -26.95
CA GLY A 235 7.93 -19.49 -27.63
C GLY A 235 7.33 -20.59 -26.73
N ARG A 236 7.74 -20.71 -25.46
CA ARG A 236 7.14 -21.66 -24.51
C ARG A 236 5.71 -21.27 -24.19
N ILE A 237 4.83 -22.27 -24.11
CA ILE A 237 3.43 -22.14 -23.73
C ILE A 237 3.23 -22.83 -22.39
N LEU A 238 2.57 -22.16 -21.45
CA LEU A 238 2.11 -22.73 -20.19
C LEU A 238 0.59 -22.82 -20.24
N GLN A 239 0.04 -23.95 -19.81
CA GLN A 239 -1.40 -24.17 -19.74
C GLN A 239 -1.80 -24.40 -18.28
N ALA A 240 -2.90 -23.79 -17.87
CA ALA A 240 -3.45 -23.95 -16.53
C ALA A 240 -4.97 -23.81 -16.57
N ARG A 241 -5.67 -24.39 -15.59
CA ARG A 241 -7.12 -24.21 -15.46
C ARG A 241 -7.50 -22.73 -15.26
N HIS A 242 -6.69 -22.01 -14.49
CA HIS A 242 -6.82 -20.58 -14.26
C HIS A 242 -5.44 -19.91 -14.26
N VAL A 243 -5.39 -18.64 -14.64
CA VAL A 243 -4.20 -17.79 -14.55
C VAL A 243 -4.56 -16.51 -13.79
N ILE A 244 -3.71 -16.13 -12.83
CA ILE A 244 -3.75 -14.81 -12.20
C ILE A 244 -2.63 -13.97 -12.82
N VAL A 245 -3.00 -12.82 -13.39
CA VAL A 245 -2.06 -11.81 -13.91
C VAL A 245 -1.82 -10.77 -12.82
N ALA A 246 -0.62 -10.78 -12.24
CA ALA A 246 -0.16 -9.85 -11.21
C ALA A 246 1.17 -9.18 -11.59
N THR A 247 1.28 -8.73 -12.84
CA THR A 247 2.52 -8.23 -13.46
C THR A 247 2.85 -6.76 -13.12
N GLY A 248 2.03 -6.10 -12.30
CA GLY A 248 2.13 -4.66 -12.07
C GLY A 248 2.08 -3.89 -13.40
N GLY A 249 3.02 -2.97 -13.61
CA GLY A 249 3.15 -2.22 -14.87
C GLY A 249 4.07 -2.86 -15.93
N MET A 250 4.54 -4.09 -15.70
CA MET A 250 5.56 -4.72 -16.59
C MET A 250 4.95 -5.38 -17.83
N HIS A 251 3.67 -5.71 -17.80
CA HIS A 251 2.93 -6.27 -18.91
C HIS A 251 1.51 -5.70 -18.90
N VAL A 252 1.06 -5.17 -20.03
CA VAL A 252 -0.31 -4.68 -20.23
C VAL A 252 -0.97 -5.58 -21.25
N ASP A 253 -1.84 -6.44 -20.75
CA ASP A 253 -2.65 -7.33 -21.57
C ASP A 253 -3.69 -6.54 -22.40
N GLU A 254 -4.19 -7.11 -23.50
CA GLU A 254 -5.16 -6.44 -24.37
C GLU A 254 -6.45 -6.05 -23.64
N HIS A 255 -6.90 -6.86 -22.67
CA HIS A 255 -8.08 -6.55 -21.86
C HIS A 255 -7.85 -5.42 -20.85
N LEU A 256 -6.59 -5.05 -20.61
CA LEU A 256 -6.20 -3.94 -19.74
C LEU A 256 -5.81 -2.67 -20.53
N ALA A 257 -5.80 -2.75 -21.87
CA ALA A 257 -5.45 -1.62 -22.72
C ALA A 257 -6.39 -0.44 -22.48
N GLY A 258 -5.83 0.73 -22.16
CA GLY A 258 -6.59 1.93 -21.81
C GLY A 258 -7.13 1.97 -20.38
N LEU A 259 -7.15 0.85 -19.65
CA LEU A 259 -7.54 0.78 -18.24
C LEU A 259 -6.33 0.93 -17.31
N LEU A 260 -5.19 0.37 -17.72
CA LEU A 260 -3.97 0.33 -16.93
C LEU A 260 -2.84 1.08 -17.66
N THR A 261 -2.24 2.06 -16.99
CA THR A 261 -1.10 2.82 -17.51
C THR A 261 0.15 2.54 -16.67
N PRO A 262 1.25 2.03 -17.26
CA PRO A 262 2.51 1.92 -16.53
C PRO A 262 3.09 3.30 -16.24
N ARG A 263 3.57 3.50 -15.03
CA ARG A 263 4.16 4.75 -14.52
C ARG A 263 5.47 4.43 -13.80
N TYR A 264 6.28 5.46 -13.56
CA TYR A 264 7.54 5.30 -12.83
C TYR A 264 7.49 5.93 -11.45
N SER A 265 8.04 5.19 -10.49
CA SER A 265 8.41 5.69 -9.17
C SER A 265 9.91 5.96 -9.14
N TYR A 266 10.33 6.98 -8.41
CA TYR A 266 11.74 7.33 -8.25
C TYR A 266 12.11 7.34 -6.78
N LEU A 267 13.30 6.83 -6.45
CA LEU A 267 13.77 6.67 -5.09
C LEU A 267 15.20 7.19 -4.97
N VAL A 268 15.45 7.97 -3.93
CA VAL A 268 16.80 8.35 -3.48
C VAL A 268 17.03 7.97 -2.02
N ALA A 269 18.27 7.65 -1.68
CA ALA A 269 18.73 7.48 -0.30
C ALA A 269 19.89 8.44 -0.05
N LEU A 270 19.59 9.55 0.66
CA LEU A 270 20.53 10.61 0.96
C LEU A 270 21.30 10.26 2.24
N PRO A 271 22.62 10.00 2.18
CA PRO A 271 23.36 9.60 3.36
C PRO A 271 23.44 10.74 4.37
N HIS A 272 23.41 10.38 5.66
CA HIS A 272 23.73 11.33 6.72
C HIS A 272 25.19 11.78 6.59
N ARG A 273 25.49 13.03 6.98
CA ARG A 273 26.90 13.50 7.05
C ARG A 273 27.70 12.53 7.91
N PRO A 274 28.87 12.04 7.45
CA PRO A 274 29.80 11.36 8.33
C PRO A 274 30.08 12.33 9.48
N ILE A 275 29.86 11.88 10.71
CA ILE A 275 30.35 12.64 11.86
C ILE A 275 31.87 12.52 11.76
N THR A 276 32.52 13.49 11.10
CA THR A 276 33.92 13.76 11.43
C THR A 276 33.89 14.05 12.91
N PRO A 277 34.55 13.23 13.76
CA PRO A 277 34.71 13.62 15.15
C PRO A 277 35.27 15.03 15.09
N ARG A 278 34.55 16.02 15.63
CA ARG A 278 35.19 17.30 15.93
C ARG A 278 36.24 16.93 16.98
N PHE A 279 37.43 16.60 16.51
CA PHE A 279 38.63 16.69 17.32
C PHE A 279 38.73 18.17 17.63
N ASP A 280 38.13 18.58 18.74
CA ASP A 280 38.31 19.90 19.29
C ASP A 280 39.82 20.05 19.52
N HIS A 281 40.47 20.71 18.57
CA HIS A 281 41.83 21.19 18.71
C HIS A 281 41.84 22.23 19.82
N GLY A 282 42.06 21.81 21.06
CA GLY A 282 42.47 22.76 22.11
C GLY A 282 42.13 22.47 23.55
N CYS A 283 41.34 21.45 23.91
CA CYS A 283 41.18 21.11 25.33
C CYS A 283 42.37 20.29 25.84
N ARG A 284 43.52 20.96 25.98
CA ARG A 284 44.61 20.56 26.89
C ARG A 284 44.13 20.78 28.33
N TYR A 285 43.20 19.95 28.81
CA TYR A 285 43.10 19.72 30.23
C TYR A 285 43.54 18.28 30.47
N GLY A 286 44.68 18.16 31.15
CA GLY A 286 45.34 16.90 31.40
C GLY A 286 44.43 15.94 32.15
N CYS A 287 44.35 14.72 31.63
CA CYS A 287 43.80 13.57 32.34
C CYS A 287 44.97 12.62 32.57
N ASP A 288 45.78 12.92 33.59
CA ASP A 288 46.54 11.88 34.25
C ASP A 288 45.55 11.02 35.04
N GLY A 289 45.52 9.73 34.74
CA GLY A 289 45.37 8.65 35.72
C GLY A 289 44.01 8.45 36.39
N ASN A 290 43.45 7.27 36.10
CA ASN A 290 42.67 6.43 37.03
C ASN A 290 41.48 7.08 37.74
N ASP A 291 40.30 6.97 37.14
CA ASP A 291 39.12 6.56 37.91
C ASP A 291 38.13 5.81 37.01
N VAL A 292 38.26 4.48 37.01
CA VAL A 292 37.31 3.55 36.39
C VAL A 292 36.39 3.06 37.51
N THR A 293 35.36 3.85 37.83
CA THR A 293 34.06 3.44 38.39
C THR A 293 33.32 4.67 38.91
N GLY A 294 32.45 5.26 38.10
CA GLY A 294 31.60 6.34 38.61
C GLY A 294 30.80 7.05 37.53
N ASN A 295 29.56 6.60 37.35
CA ASN A 295 28.47 7.26 36.64
C ASN A 295 28.76 7.66 35.18
N ASP A 296 28.41 6.75 34.28
CA ASP A 296 28.21 6.95 32.85
C ASP A 296 27.05 7.94 32.55
N ASP A 297 27.16 9.17 33.03
CA ASP A 297 26.48 10.35 32.47
C ASP A 297 27.34 10.95 31.34
N GLY A 298 28.14 10.10 30.67
CA GLY A 298 28.91 10.43 29.48
C GLY A 298 27.99 11.09 28.46
N GLY A 299 28.21 12.39 28.28
CA GLY A 299 27.39 13.27 27.45
C GLY A 299 27.08 12.61 26.11
N LYS A 300 25.87 12.09 26.00
CA LYS A 300 25.34 11.58 24.74
C LYS A 300 25.43 12.71 23.75
N SER A 301 26.33 12.57 22.79
CA SER A 301 26.43 13.45 21.64
C SER A 301 25.02 13.72 21.12
N MET A 302 24.72 14.98 20.82
CA MET A 302 23.43 15.49 20.34
C MET A 302 22.89 14.74 19.08
N MET A 303 23.68 13.83 18.52
CA MET A 303 23.35 12.89 17.44
C MET A 303 22.96 11.47 17.89
N ASP A 304 22.50 11.26 19.13
CA ASP A 304 21.64 10.08 19.44
C ASP A 304 20.26 10.17 18.73
N MET A 305 20.11 11.02 17.70
CA MET A 305 19.07 10.99 16.64
C MET A 305 19.16 9.75 15.73
N ARG A 306 19.63 8.61 16.24
CA ARG A 306 19.82 7.36 15.49
C ARG A 306 18.55 6.51 15.37
N GLY A 307 17.42 7.00 15.84
CA GLY A 307 16.14 6.30 15.71
C GLY A 307 15.60 6.45 14.29
N ASP A 308 15.12 5.36 13.73
CA ASP A 308 14.34 5.45 12.51
C ASP A 308 13.07 6.27 12.77
N SER A 309 12.63 7.06 11.79
CA SER A 309 11.43 7.87 11.92
C SER A 309 10.17 7.09 11.49
N PRO A 310 8.97 7.62 11.77
CA PRO A 310 7.76 7.26 11.04
C PRO A 310 7.93 7.49 9.54
N ASN A 311 6.98 7.00 8.76
CA ASN A 311 6.88 7.41 7.36
C ASN A 311 6.18 8.76 7.23
N PHE A 312 6.66 9.65 6.38
CA PHE A 312 6.02 10.92 6.08
C PHE A 312 5.58 10.95 4.62
N PHE A 313 4.51 11.68 4.33
CA PHE A 313 4.08 11.95 2.96
C PHE A 313 3.35 13.30 2.89
N THR A 314 3.46 13.99 1.75
CA THR A 314 2.82 15.30 1.58
C THR A 314 1.33 15.15 1.30
N LEU A 315 0.51 16.11 1.71
CA LEU A 315 -0.86 16.28 1.20
C LEU A 315 -0.87 16.35 -0.34
N GLY A 316 -1.80 15.65 -0.98
CA GLY A 316 -1.81 15.49 -2.44
C GLY A 316 -0.71 14.57 -2.98
N PHE A 317 0.05 13.95 -2.08
CA PHE A 317 0.95 12.82 -2.31
C PHE A 317 1.95 13.00 -3.46
N SER A 318 2.77 14.06 -3.38
CA SER A 318 3.90 14.23 -4.30
C SER A 318 5.10 13.35 -3.93
N HIS A 319 5.32 13.13 -2.63
CA HIS A 319 6.50 12.48 -2.10
C HIS A 319 6.17 11.69 -0.83
N ASP A 320 6.90 10.59 -0.60
CA ASP A 320 6.97 9.90 0.69
C ASP A 320 8.43 9.76 1.14
N TRP A 321 8.69 9.86 2.44
CA TRP A 321 10.05 9.79 2.95
C TRP A 321 10.11 9.29 4.39
N CYS A 322 11.30 8.87 4.81
CA CYS A 322 11.58 8.50 6.19
C CYS A 322 13.07 8.65 6.48
N VAL A 323 13.40 8.94 7.73
CA VAL A 323 14.75 8.90 8.25
C VAL A 323 15.05 7.47 8.69
N GLU A 324 16.13 6.91 8.19
CA GLU A 324 16.73 5.67 8.63
C GLU A 324 18.04 5.99 9.38
N SER A 325 18.53 5.02 10.14
CA SER A 325 19.77 5.13 10.92
C SER A 325 20.99 5.69 10.13
N ASN A 326 21.06 5.48 8.81
CA ASN A 326 22.21 5.85 7.97
C ASN A 326 21.87 6.72 6.74
N PHE A 327 20.60 6.96 6.42
CA PHE A 327 20.19 7.82 5.32
C PHE A 327 18.77 8.35 5.50
N VAL A 328 18.41 9.37 4.72
CA VAL A 328 17.01 9.77 4.48
C VAL A 328 16.55 9.14 3.17
N ARG A 329 15.52 8.28 3.24
CA ARG A 329 14.88 7.70 2.05
C ARG A 329 13.83 8.67 1.56
N ILE A 330 13.83 8.98 0.27
CA ILE A 330 12.81 9.83 -0.35
C ILE A 330 12.33 9.14 -1.63
N SER A 331 11.02 9.01 -1.78
CA SER A 331 10.36 8.48 -2.96
C SER A 331 9.41 9.53 -3.53
N GLY A 332 9.23 9.51 -4.85
CA GLY A 332 8.27 10.36 -5.54
C GLY A 332 7.77 9.70 -6.82
N GLU A 333 6.51 9.94 -7.11
CA GLU A 333 5.75 9.22 -8.14
C GLU A 333 5.51 10.13 -9.35
N ASP A 334 5.73 9.63 -10.56
CA ASP A 334 5.59 10.40 -11.79
C ASP A 334 4.33 10.00 -12.55
N HIS A 335 3.19 10.50 -12.08
CA HIS A 335 1.86 10.33 -12.68
C HIS A 335 1.79 10.78 -14.13
N TYR A 336 2.72 11.59 -14.61
CA TYR A 336 2.72 12.10 -15.99
C TYR A 336 3.69 11.35 -16.91
N SER A 337 4.30 10.27 -16.41
CA SER A 337 5.31 9.49 -17.12
C SER A 337 4.78 8.38 -18.02
N GLY A 338 3.46 8.17 -18.07
CA GLY A 338 2.83 7.10 -18.83
C GLY A 338 3.37 7.01 -20.26
N LEU A 339 3.84 5.81 -20.62
CA LEU A 339 4.43 5.48 -21.93
C LEU A 339 5.73 6.22 -22.30
N LYS A 340 6.29 7.04 -21.40
CA LYS A 340 7.58 7.74 -21.61
C LYS A 340 8.74 6.87 -21.13
N ARG A 341 9.96 7.24 -21.50
CA ARG A 341 11.18 6.63 -20.94
C ARG A 341 11.41 7.16 -19.51
N PRO A 342 11.99 6.36 -18.59
CA PRO A 342 12.29 6.81 -17.24
C PRO A 342 13.28 7.97 -17.29
N ARG A 343 13.02 9.03 -16.52
CA ARG A 343 13.89 10.22 -16.40
C ARG A 343 14.66 10.20 -15.09
N SER A 344 15.27 9.07 -14.76
CA SER A 344 15.81 8.78 -13.42
C SER A 344 16.79 9.84 -12.93
N ALA A 345 17.77 10.23 -13.74
CA ALA A 345 18.75 11.24 -13.32
C ALA A 345 18.09 12.57 -12.91
N LEU A 346 17.18 13.11 -13.73
CA LEU A 346 16.48 14.36 -13.43
C LEU A 346 15.53 14.22 -12.24
N ARG A 347 14.70 13.18 -12.23
CA ARG A 347 13.67 13.00 -11.19
C ARG A 347 14.32 12.73 -9.84
N CYS A 348 15.32 11.85 -9.76
CA CYS A 348 16.07 11.60 -8.54
C CYS A 348 16.87 12.82 -8.09
N HIS A 349 17.42 13.62 -9.01
CA HIS A 349 18.06 14.89 -8.65
C HIS A 349 17.07 15.86 -8.00
N ASN A 350 15.87 16.02 -8.55
CA ASN A 350 14.84 16.87 -7.95
C ASN A 350 14.43 16.40 -6.54
N LEU A 351 14.29 15.08 -6.34
CA LEU A 351 14.03 14.49 -5.02
C LEU A 351 15.17 14.78 -4.03
N ALA A 352 16.42 14.65 -4.48
CA ALA A 352 17.58 14.94 -3.64
C ALA A 352 17.62 16.43 -3.25
N THR A 353 17.41 17.33 -4.21
CA THR A 353 17.34 18.78 -3.97
C THR A 353 16.24 19.15 -2.96
N TRP A 354 15.05 18.55 -3.11
CA TRP A 354 13.98 18.71 -2.12
C TRP A 354 14.40 18.18 -0.74
N GLY A 355 15.08 17.03 -0.68
CA GLY A 355 15.60 16.47 0.56
C GLY A 355 16.63 17.36 1.24
N TYR A 356 17.54 17.98 0.50
CA TYR A 356 18.54 18.92 1.04
C TYR A 356 17.91 20.21 1.57
N ASP A 357 16.87 20.72 0.90
CA ASP A 357 16.10 21.87 1.38
C ASP A 357 15.39 21.56 2.71
N LYS A 358 14.73 20.40 2.77
CA LYS A 358 13.98 19.97 3.96
C LYS A 358 14.90 19.51 5.10
N TYR A 359 16.10 18.99 4.83
CA TYR A 359 17.05 18.52 5.84
C TYR A 359 18.44 19.16 5.65
N PRO A 360 18.64 20.40 6.15
CA PRO A 360 19.89 21.17 5.91
C PRO A 360 21.17 20.53 6.45
N TYR A 361 21.05 19.57 7.38
CA TYR A 361 22.19 18.83 7.91
C TYR A 361 22.73 17.77 6.93
N LEU A 362 22.00 17.44 5.86
CA LEU A 362 22.49 16.56 4.81
C LEU A 362 23.58 17.26 3.98
N ASP A 363 24.51 16.50 3.41
CA ASP A 363 25.56 17.07 2.54
C ASP A 363 25.23 16.81 1.07
N ALA A 364 24.97 17.89 0.34
CA ALA A 364 24.63 17.87 -1.08
C ALA A 364 25.78 17.37 -1.98
N ASN A 365 27.01 17.31 -1.46
CA ASN A 365 28.19 16.86 -2.21
C ASN A 365 28.44 15.35 -2.07
N VAL A 366 27.73 14.66 -1.17
CA VAL A 366 27.92 13.21 -0.99
C VAL A 366 27.12 12.45 -2.06
N PRO A 367 27.74 11.50 -2.79
CA PRO A 367 27.02 10.63 -3.70
C PRO A 367 25.89 9.87 -2.99
N TYR A 368 24.72 9.84 -3.61
CA TYR A 368 23.54 9.16 -3.08
C TYR A 368 23.08 8.04 -4.02
N LEU A 369 22.41 7.03 -3.44
CA LEU A 369 21.82 5.96 -4.23
C LEU A 369 20.56 6.49 -4.93
N GLN A 370 20.41 6.18 -6.22
CA GLN A 370 19.22 6.46 -7.00
C GLN A 370 18.66 5.17 -7.60
N ARG A 371 17.33 5.01 -7.57
CA ARG A 371 16.61 3.91 -8.21
C ARG A 371 15.31 4.43 -8.82
N HIS A 372 14.75 3.65 -9.73
CA HIS A 372 13.38 3.83 -10.18
C HIS A 372 12.67 2.47 -10.23
N GLY A 373 11.36 2.49 -10.03
CA GLY A 373 10.48 1.33 -10.20
C GLY A 373 9.45 1.60 -11.28
N VAL A 374 8.75 0.54 -11.68
CA VAL A 374 7.55 0.64 -12.52
C VAL A 374 6.37 0.21 -11.67
N TYR A 375 5.36 1.07 -11.62
CA TYR A 375 4.05 0.74 -11.09
C TYR A 375 3.00 0.87 -12.19
N SER A 376 1.77 0.52 -11.87
CA SER A 376 0.65 0.62 -12.81
C SER A 376 -0.48 1.40 -12.18
N GLU A 377 -1.08 2.27 -12.97
CA GLU A 377 -2.10 3.21 -12.53
C GLU A 377 -3.41 3.02 -13.31
N THR A 378 -4.54 3.06 -12.63
CA THR A 378 -5.87 3.16 -13.26
C THR A 378 -6.36 4.60 -13.29
N SER A 379 -7.31 4.91 -14.17
CA SER A 379 -7.87 6.27 -14.27
C SER A 379 -8.62 6.74 -13.02
N ASP A 380 -9.03 5.81 -12.17
CA ASP A 380 -9.78 6.08 -10.92
C ASP A 380 -8.96 5.81 -9.66
N TYR A 381 -7.65 5.52 -9.80
CA TYR A 381 -6.73 5.27 -8.69
C TYR A 381 -7.13 4.11 -7.75
N LEU A 382 -7.99 3.19 -8.21
CA LEU A 382 -8.32 1.94 -7.54
C LEU A 382 -7.65 0.72 -8.19
N PRO A 383 -7.29 -0.33 -7.44
CA PRO A 383 -6.84 -1.58 -8.04
C PRO A 383 -7.85 -2.18 -9.03
N LEU A 384 -7.35 -3.02 -9.94
CA LEU A 384 -8.15 -3.84 -10.84
C LEU A 384 -8.10 -5.30 -10.39
N VAL A 385 -9.27 -5.84 -10.05
CA VAL A 385 -9.44 -7.22 -9.62
C VAL A 385 -10.52 -7.94 -10.44
N GLY A 386 -10.31 -9.22 -10.73
CA GLY A 386 -11.34 -10.10 -11.27
C GLY A 386 -11.16 -10.47 -12.73
N THR A 387 -12.19 -11.07 -13.32
CA THR A 387 -12.17 -11.58 -14.69
C THR A 387 -12.90 -10.63 -15.64
N PRO A 388 -12.45 -10.48 -16.91
CA PRO A 388 -13.08 -9.59 -17.87
C PRO A 388 -14.48 -10.05 -18.29
N TYR A 389 -14.74 -11.36 -18.21
CA TYR A 389 -16.03 -12.00 -18.45
C TYR A 389 -16.16 -13.29 -17.62
N SER A 390 -17.38 -13.79 -17.47
CA SER A 390 -17.72 -14.93 -16.60
C SER A 390 -17.06 -16.25 -17.01
N SER A 391 -16.84 -16.47 -18.31
CA SER A 391 -16.17 -17.67 -18.83
C SER A 391 -14.64 -17.55 -18.85
N SER A 392 -14.08 -16.38 -18.52
CA SER A 392 -12.63 -16.19 -18.56
C SER A 392 -11.93 -17.07 -17.53
N ARG A 393 -10.83 -17.67 -17.95
CA ARG A 393 -9.88 -18.36 -17.08
C ARG A 393 -8.72 -17.46 -16.64
N VAL A 394 -8.72 -16.20 -17.08
CA VAL A 394 -7.74 -15.18 -16.74
C VAL A 394 -8.35 -14.20 -15.74
N CYS A 395 -7.73 -14.10 -14.57
CA CYS A 395 -8.06 -13.16 -13.50
C CYS A 395 -6.94 -12.12 -13.39
N TYR A 396 -7.30 -10.85 -13.28
CA TYR A 396 -6.34 -9.76 -13.12
C TYR A 396 -6.28 -9.33 -11.65
N MET A 397 -5.08 -9.03 -11.17
CA MET A 397 -4.78 -8.43 -9.86
C MET A 397 -3.67 -7.41 -10.05
N VAL A 398 -4.02 -6.24 -10.59
CA VAL A 398 -3.08 -5.20 -11.04
C VAL A 398 -3.54 -3.81 -10.60
N GLY A 399 -2.77 -2.77 -10.93
CA GLY A 399 -3.16 -1.40 -10.58
C GLY A 399 -2.85 -1.05 -9.13
N CYS A 400 -1.61 -1.28 -8.68
CA CYS A 400 -1.23 -0.89 -7.31
C CYS A 400 -1.28 0.63 -7.07
N ASN A 401 -1.35 1.46 -8.11
CA ASN A 401 -1.43 2.93 -8.00
C ASN A 401 -0.40 3.48 -7.00
N ALA A 402 0.86 3.00 -7.14
CA ALA A 402 2.04 3.23 -6.29
C ALA A 402 1.96 2.71 -4.84
N TRP A 403 0.89 3.01 -4.10
CA TRP A 403 0.80 2.74 -2.65
C TRP A 403 -0.31 1.78 -2.24
N GLY A 404 -1.01 1.19 -3.20
CA GLY A 404 -2.03 0.17 -2.97
C GLY A 404 -1.47 -1.19 -2.54
N GLN A 405 -0.32 -1.26 -1.87
CA GLN A 405 0.24 -2.53 -1.35
C GLN A 405 -0.75 -3.17 -0.38
N ALA A 406 -1.22 -2.39 0.61
CA ALA A 406 -2.23 -2.84 1.57
C ALA A 406 -3.49 -3.34 0.84
N SER A 407 -4.10 -2.50 0.00
CA SER A 407 -5.31 -2.87 -0.74
C SER A 407 -5.13 -4.12 -1.60
N LEU A 408 -3.98 -4.26 -2.28
CA LEU A 408 -3.70 -5.45 -3.09
C LEU A 408 -3.49 -6.70 -2.24
N SER A 409 -2.92 -6.59 -1.03
CA SER A 409 -2.81 -7.72 -0.10
C SER A 409 -4.20 -8.21 0.35
N ALA A 410 -5.14 -7.29 0.62
CA ALA A 410 -6.52 -7.67 0.89
C ALA A 410 -7.16 -8.37 -0.32
N LEU A 411 -7.02 -7.81 -1.52
CA LEU A 411 -7.57 -8.38 -2.75
C LEU A 411 -6.97 -9.74 -3.11
N ALA A 412 -5.66 -9.91 -2.91
CA ALA A 412 -4.95 -11.17 -3.13
C ALA A 412 -5.46 -12.28 -2.21
N SER A 413 -5.85 -11.96 -0.96
CA SER A 413 -6.47 -12.92 -0.03
C SER A 413 -7.82 -13.46 -0.53
N SER A 414 -8.47 -12.73 -1.44
CA SER A 414 -9.72 -13.12 -2.09
C SER A 414 -9.51 -13.91 -3.40
N ALA A 415 -8.26 -14.21 -3.80
CA ALA A 415 -7.96 -14.99 -5.00
C ALA A 415 -8.71 -16.33 -5.06
N PRO A 416 -8.79 -17.14 -3.98
CA PRO A 416 -9.55 -18.40 -4.03
C PRO A 416 -11.04 -18.19 -4.35
N ALA A 417 -11.65 -17.13 -3.82
CA ALA A 417 -13.06 -16.81 -4.12
C ALA A 417 -13.26 -16.31 -5.55
N LEU A 418 -12.36 -15.46 -6.04
CA LEU A 418 -12.37 -14.96 -7.42
C LEU A 418 -12.24 -16.09 -8.45
N LEU A 419 -11.54 -17.16 -8.10
CA LEU A 419 -11.37 -18.35 -8.94
C LEU A 419 -12.45 -19.43 -8.70
N GLY A 420 -13.39 -19.22 -7.78
CA GLY A 420 -14.49 -20.14 -7.49
C GLY A 420 -14.10 -21.35 -6.62
N TYR A 421 -12.97 -21.29 -5.92
CA TYR A 421 -12.56 -22.33 -4.96
C TYR A 421 -13.21 -22.17 -3.58
N ARG A 422 -13.81 -21.01 -3.30
CA ARG A 422 -14.65 -20.75 -2.11
C ARG A 422 -15.63 -19.63 -2.40
N ASP A 423 -16.60 -19.44 -1.51
CA ASP A 423 -17.45 -18.24 -1.53
C ASP A 423 -16.70 -17.01 -1.01
N PHE A 424 -17.16 -15.83 -1.42
CA PHE A 424 -16.71 -14.56 -0.83
C PHE A 424 -17.23 -14.44 0.61
N HIS A 425 -16.35 -14.01 1.51
CA HIS A 425 -16.77 -13.56 2.82
C HIS A 425 -17.58 -12.26 2.67
N PRO A 426 -18.63 -12.00 3.49
CA PRO A 426 -19.43 -10.77 3.40
C PRO A 426 -18.58 -9.49 3.34
N ASP A 427 -17.57 -9.40 4.20
CA ASP A 427 -16.66 -8.24 4.26
C ASP A 427 -15.78 -8.06 3.01
N GLU A 428 -15.66 -9.07 2.14
CA GLU A 428 -14.91 -8.98 0.88
C GLU A 428 -15.74 -8.40 -0.26
N ILE A 429 -17.06 -8.54 -0.21
CA ILE A 429 -17.95 -8.26 -1.34
C ILE A 429 -17.83 -6.80 -1.77
N ASP A 430 -17.84 -5.87 -0.82
CA ASP A 430 -17.90 -4.44 -1.14
C ASP A 430 -16.60 -3.95 -1.79
N PHE A 431 -15.44 -4.36 -1.27
CA PHE A 431 -14.18 -3.95 -1.88
C PHE A 431 -13.85 -4.71 -3.17
N ILE A 432 -14.33 -5.95 -3.34
CA ILE A 432 -14.22 -6.67 -4.62
C ILE A 432 -15.08 -6.00 -5.69
N ARG A 433 -16.29 -5.55 -5.34
CA ARG A 433 -17.13 -4.75 -6.24
C ARG A 433 -16.47 -3.42 -6.60
N LEU A 434 -15.92 -2.73 -5.60
CA LEU A 434 -15.23 -1.46 -5.77
C LEU A 434 -14.04 -1.60 -6.73
N CYS A 435 -13.25 -2.67 -6.60
CA CYS A 435 -12.05 -2.90 -7.40
C CYS A 435 -12.28 -3.76 -8.64
N SER A 436 -13.52 -4.15 -8.95
CA SER A 436 -13.83 -5.05 -10.07
C SER A 436 -13.38 -4.44 -11.41
N ILE A 437 -12.77 -5.24 -12.28
CA ILE A 437 -12.48 -4.85 -13.68
C ILE A 437 -13.77 -4.49 -14.45
N GLY A 438 -14.90 -5.12 -14.08
CA GLY A 438 -16.22 -4.85 -14.64
C GLY A 438 -16.75 -3.45 -14.37
N ARG A 439 -16.10 -2.64 -13.52
CA ARG A 439 -16.50 -1.24 -13.29
C ARG A 439 -16.20 -0.33 -14.50
N PHE A 440 -15.25 -0.71 -15.36
CA PHE A 440 -14.90 0.03 -16.57
C PHE A 440 -15.57 -0.51 -17.83
N VAL A 441 -15.88 -1.80 -17.84
CA VAL A 441 -16.66 -2.42 -18.90
C VAL A 441 -18.09 -1.98 -18.66
N GLY A 442 -18.49 -0.88 -19.32
CA GLY A 442 -19.77 -0.20 -19.10
C GLY A 442 -20.89 -1.18 -18.82
N ARG A 443 -21.60 -0.98 -17.71
CA ARG A 443 -22.66 -1.86 -17.21
C ARG A 443 -23.56 -2.36 -18.35
N TYR A 444 -23.23 -3.51 -18.92
CA TYR A 444 -24.24 -4.45 -19.38
C TYR A 444 -24.86 -4.98 -18.09
N VAL A 445 -25.75 -4.17 -17.50
CA VAL A 445 -26.60 -4.64 -16.42
C VAL A 445 -27.42 -5.75 -17.05
N SER A 446 -27.03 -7.00 -16.82
CA SER A 446 -27.93 -8.10 -17.07
C SER A 446 -29.18 -7.84 -16.22
N GLU A 447 -30.34 -7.67 -16.86
CA GLU A 447 -31.63 -7.47 -16.19
C GLU A 447 -31.93 -8.54 -15.13
N SER A 448 -31.22 -9.67 -15.17
CA SER A 448 -31.26 -10.74 -14.18
C SER A 448 -30.90 -10.31 -12.76
N ALA A 449 -30.00 -9.32 -12.56
CA ALA A 449 -29.67 -8.83 -11.21
C ALA A 449 -30.79 -7.96 -10.61
N ARG A 450 -31.58 -7.26 -11.43
CA ARG A 450 -32.71 -6.43 -10.96
C ARG A 450 -33.95 -7.24 -10.61
N ARG A 451 -34.15 -8.42 -11.21
CA ARG A 451 -35.33 -9.26 -10.91
C ARG A 451 -35.30 -9.88 -9.51
N LYS A 452 -34.13 -10.17 -8.94
CA LYS A 452 -34.03 -10.77 -7.60
C LYS A 452 -34.42 -9.79 -6.47
N ASP A 453 -34.09 -8.51 -6.62
CA ASP A 453 -34.51 -7.46 -5.65
C ASP A 453 -35.98 -7.05 -5.81
N ALA A 454 -36.56 -7.18 -7.01
CA ALA A 454 -37.98 -6.95 -7.21
C ALA A 454 -38.84 -8.09 -6.62
N SER A 455 -38.35 -9.34 -6.65
CA SER A 455 -39.09 -10.49 -6.10
C SER A 455 -39.07 -10.58 -4.57
N SER A 456 -38.08 -9.99 -3.89
CA SER A 456 -37.99 -10.01 -2.43
C SER A 456 -38.80 -8.89 -1.75
N ARG A 457 -39.25 -7.87 -2.50
CA ARG A 457 -40.00 -6.72 -1.97
C ARG A 457 -41.52 -6.78 -2.17
N HIS A 458 -42.08 -7.87 -2.71
CA HIS A 458 -43.55 -7.98 -2.92
C HIS A 458 -44.35 -8.66 -1.81
N ARG A 459 -43.79 -8.78 -0.59
CA ARG A 459 -44.54 -9.16 0.62
C ARG A 459 -44.12 -8.34 1.83
N ARG A 460 -44.55 -7.08 1.85
CA ARG A 460 -44.92 -6.31 3.06
C ARG A 460 -45.08 -4.86 2.65
N THR A 461 -46.32 -4.37 2.65
CA THR A 461 -46.75 -3.16 3.36
C THR A 461 -48.22 -2.90 3.06
N MET A 462 -49.07 -3.08 4.08
CA MET A 462 -50.21 -2.18 4.29
C MET A 462 -49.66 -0.87 4.85
N ASP A 463 -50.28 0.23 4.41
CA ASP A 463 -50.45 1.56 5.01
C ASP A 463 -49.40 2.06 6.01
N VAL A 464 -48.82 3.24 5.74
CA VAL A 464 -49.15 4.50 6.42
C VAL A 464 -48.56 5.68 5.63
N ASP A 465 -49.39 6.72 5.57
CA ASP A 465 -49.24 8.03 4.97
C ASP A 465 -48.05 8.88 5.45
N SER A 466 -47.80 9.93 4.67
CA SER A 466 -47.08 11.19 4.96
C SER A 466 -45.56 11.26 4.78
N SER A 467 -45.14 11.91 3.68
CA SER A 467 -43.98 12.83 3.65
C SER A 467 -44.06 13.81 2.46
N PRO A 468 -43.52 15.04 2.58
CA PRO A 468 -43.78 16.15 1.68
C PRO A 468 -42.80 16.23 0.50
N SER A 469 -43.31 16.71 -0.64
CA SER A 469 -42.57 16.92 -1.88
C SER A 469 -41.55 18.06 -1.80
N TRP A 470 -40.30 17.77 -2.17
CA TRP A 470 -39.31 18.79 -2.55
C TRP A 470 -38.99 18.62 -4.05
N SER A 471 -39.28 19.66 -4.83
CA SER A 471 -38.96 19.74 -6.25
C SER A 471 -37.53 20.25 -6.44
N LEU A 472 -36.68 19.46 -7.10
CA LEU A 472 -35.35 19.88 -7.54
C LEU A 472 -35.47 20.59 -8.90
N GLY A 473 -35.22 21.90 -8.87
CA GLY A 473 -35.03 22.73 -10.06
C GLY A 473 -33.77 22.31 -10.81
N THR A 474 -33.90 22.14 -12.12
CA THR A 474 -32.80 21.86 -13.04
C THR A 474 -32.03 23.15 -13.31
N VAL A 475 -30.77 23.23 -12.87
CA VAL A 475 -29.83 24.29 -13.26
C VAL A 475 -28.90 23.74 -14.35
N ARG A 476 -28.94 24.36 -15.53
CA ARG A 476 -27.98 24.10 -16.63
C ARG A 476 -26.64 24.79 -16.32
N PRO A 477 -25.49 24.17 -16.60
CA PRO A 477 -24.21 24.85 -16.48
C PRO A 477 -23.92 25.69 -17.73
N GLU A 478 -23.66 26.98 -17.53
CA GLU A 478 -23.06 27.87 -18.52
C GLU A 478 -21.57 27.56 -18.68
N ALA A 479 -21.13 27.43 -19.93
CA ALA A 479 -19.74 27.22 -20.29
C ALA A 479 -18.97 28.54 -20.23
N THR A 480 -18.04 28.66 -19.28
CA THR A 480 -17.06 29.75 -19.27
C THR A 480 -15.79 29.29 -19.98
N ARG A 481 -15.52 29.84 -21.17
CA ARG A 481 -14.21 29.80 -21.82
C ARG A 481 -13.28 30.78 -21.12
N SER A 482 -12.17 30.33 -20.56
CA SER A 482 -11.03 31.19 -20.28
C SER A 482 -9.91 30.89 -21.27
N ARG A 483 -9.35 31.96 -21.85
CA ARG A 483 -8.11 31.97 -22.60
C ARG A 483 -6.95 31.97 -21.61
N LEU A 484 -6.00 31.06 -21.79
CA LEU A 484 -4.56 31.28 -21.71
C LEU A 484 -3.86 30.19 -22.52
#